data_AF-A0A930SF95-F1
#
_entry.id   AF-A0A930SF95-F1
#
_cell.length_a   1.000
_cell.length_b   1.000
_cell.length_c   1.000
_cell.angle_alpha   90.00
_cell.angle_beta   90.00
_cell.angle_gamma   90.00
#
_symmetry.space_group_name_H-M   'P 1'
#
loop_
_entity.id
_entity.type
_entity.pdbx_description
1 polymer ?
#
loop_
_entity_poly.entity_id
_entity_poly.type
_entity_poly.pdbx_seq_one_letter_code
_entity_poly.pdbx_strand_id
1 'polypeptide(L)'
;SMLLIDWKLTLVTFITVPVVLVIINVFGKKLRVAGHDVQGRVADITALLQEVISAIRVVKSFAREDFERQRFEDENDRNFRAVIKATKLTSLLSPMVEFSAAIAVAVILWYGGYSVVTGTITAGSLIAFLIYAINLSNPVKRLSQVYGNIQKALAAADRVFEILDTKT
;
A
#
# COMPACT_ATOMS: atom_id res chain seq x y z
N SER A 1 -6.26 8.83 32.61
CA SER A 1 -5.49 9.14 31.38
C SER A 1 -4.36 8.13 31.24
N MET A 2 -4.11 7.53 30.07
CA MET A 2 -3.13 6.44 29.93
C MET A 2 -1.70 6.81 30.40
N LEU A 3 -1.30 8.07 30.21
CA LEU A 3 -0.05 8.65 30.73
C LEU A 3 0.07 8.65 32.26
N LEU A 4 -1.05 8.65 32.98
CA LEU A 4 -1.10 8.64 34.45
C LEU A 4 -1.16 7.22 35.04
N ILE A 5 -1.36 6.18 34.22
CA ILE A 5 -1.47 4.79 34.67
C ILE A 5 -0.11 4.09 34.56
N ASP A 6 0.50 4.08 33.38
CA ASP A 6 1.86 3.57 33.18
C ASP A 6 2.46 4.18 31.89
N TRP A 7 3.50 5.00 32.07
CA TRP A 7 4.16 5.71 30.97
C TRP A 7 4.94 4.77 30.04
N LYS A 8 5.39 3.60 30.53
CA LYS A 8 6.13 2.61 29.74
C LYS A 8 5.20 1.85 28.80
N LEU A 9 4.03 1.43 29.27
CA LEU A 9 3.00 0.82 28.41
C LEU A 9 2.46 1.80 27.37
N THR A 10 2.30 3.07 27.76
CA THR A 10 1.90 4.13 26.83
C THR A 10 2.93 4.30 25.71
N LEU A 11 4.23 4.30 26.02
CA LEU A 11 5.32 4.34 25.03
C LEU A 11 5.30 3.14 24.07
N VAL A 12 5.03 1.93 24.57
CA VAL A 12 4.91 0.73 23.74
C VAL A 12 3.71 0.82 22.79
N THR A 13 2.57 1.34 23.25
CA THR A 13 1.43 1.60 22.36
C THR A 13 1.79 2.68 21.33
N PHE A 14 2.47 3.74 21.76
CA PHE A 14 2.82 4.86 20.87
C PHE A 14 3.84 4.47 19.81
N ILE A 15 4.82 3.61 20.13
CA ILE A 15 5.85 3.14 19.18
C ILE A 15 5.26 2.21 18.09
N THR A 16 4.09 1.63 18.33
CA THR A 16 3.38 0.84 17.31
C THR A 16 2.96 1.73 16.13
N VAL A 17 2.61 2.99 16.38
CA VAL A 17 2.21 3.97 15.35
C VAL A 17 3.32 4.25 14.32
N PRO A 18 4.54 4.70 14.69
CA PRO A 18 5.60 4.95 13.74
C PRO A 18 6.04 3.67 13.02
N VAL A 19 6.00 2.50 13.68
CA VAL A 19 6.30 1.21 13.03
C VAL A 19 5.31 0.93 11.90
N VAL A 20 4.00 1.03 12.18
CA VAL A 20 2.95 0.83 11.16
C VAL A 20 3.06 1.87 10.04
N LEU A 21 3.33 3.14 10.37
CA LEU A 21 3.55 4.20 9.38
C LEU A 21 4.72 3.90 8.45
N VAL A 22 5.85 3.42 8.99
CA VAL A 22 7.02 3.04 8.20
C VAL A 22 6.69 1.88 7.25
N ILE A 23 6.00 0.85 7.73
CA ILE A 23 5.55 -0.28 6.90
C ILE A 23 4.68 0.24 5.75
N ILE A 24 3.67 1.05 6.05
CA ILE A 24 2.75 1.60 5.04
C ILE A 24 3.51 2.46 4.03
N ASN A 25 4.42 3.34 4.47
CA ASN A 25 5.18 4.21 3.57
C ASN A 25 6.11 3.43 2.64
N VAL A 26 6.83 2.42 3.17
CA VAL A 26 7.73 1.58 2.37
C VAL A 26 6.96 0.78 1.33
N PHE A 27 5.86 0.12 1.74
CA PHE A 27 5.01 -0.64 0.81
C PHE A 27 4.29 0.28 -0.18
N GLY A 28 3.84 1.45 0.27
CA GLY A 28 3.19 2.46 -0.57
C GLY A 28 4.11 2.95 -1.69
N LYS A 29 5.39 3.23 -1.39
CA LYS A 29 6.39 3.61 -2.40
C LYS A 29 6.61 2.49 -3.41
N LYS A 30 6.76 1.24 -2.94
CA LYS A 30 6.93 0.06 -3.83
C LYS A 30 5.69 -0.16 -4.70
N LEU A 31 4.51 0.00 -4.14
CA LEU A 31 3.24 -0.18 -4.85
C LEU A 31 3.03 0.92 -5.90
N ARG A 32 3.44 2.17 -5.63
CA ARG A 32 3.41 3.25 -6.63
C ARG A 32 4.26 2.91 -7.84
N VAL A 33 5.49 2.41 -7.63
CA VAL A 33 6.37 2.00 -8.73
C VAL A 33 5.79 0.82 -9.51
N ALA A 34 5.29 -0.21 -8.81
CA ALA A 34 4.66 -1.37 -9.45
C ALA A 34 3.39 -0.98 -10.23
N GLY A 35 2.58 -0.07 -9.69
CA GLY A 35 1.38 0.43 -10.37
C GLY A 35 1.72 1.23 -11.64
N HIS A 36 2.79 2.01 -11.62
CA HIS A 36 3.27 2.72 -12.81
C HIS A 36 3.80 1.75 -13.88
N ASP A 37 4.49 0.67 -13.47
CA ASP A 37 4.92 -0.39 -14.38
C ASP A 37 3.71 -1.09 -15.03
N VAL A 38 2.69 -1.46 -14.25
CA VAL A 38 1.43 -2.02 -14.78
C VAL A 38 0.77 -1.07 -15.79
N GLN A 39 0.66 0.21 -15.47
CA GLN A 39 0.07 1.20 -16.39
C GLN A 39 0.87 1.35 -17.68
N GLY A 40 2.21 1.34 -17.60
CA GLY A 40 3.09 1.33 -18.77
C GLY A 40 2.84 0.11 -19.67
N ARG A 41 2.79 -1.09 -19.08
CA ARG A 41 2.54 -2.33 -19.85
C ARG A 41 1.16 -2.36 -20.51
N VAL A 42 0.14 -1.82 -19.84
CA VAL A 42 -1.20 -1.68 -20.44
C VAL A 42 -1.15 -0.71 -21.63
N ALA A 43 -0.40 0.38 -21.53
CA ALA A 43 -0.22 1.32 -22.64
C ALA A 43 0.51 0.66 -23.84
N ASP A 44 1.57 -0.10 -23.59
CA ASP A 44 2.32 -0.84 -24.62
C ASP A 44 1.41 -1.83 -25.37
N ILE A 45 0.62 -2.63 -24.65
CA ILE A 45 -0.37 -3.55 -25.24
C ILE A 45 -1.40 -2.79 -26.06
N THR A 46 -1.91 -1.68 -25.53
CA THR A 46 -2.93 -0.87 -26.23
C THR A 46 -2.37 -0.28 -27.53
N ALA A 47 -1.13 0.23 -27.50
CA ALA A 47 -0.44 0.76 -28.67
C ALA A 47 -0.22 -0.33 -29.74
N LEU A 48 0.21 -1.52 -29.31
CA LEU A 48 0.37 -2.68 -30.20
C LEU A 48 -0.97 -3.05 -30.89
N LEU A 49 -2.04 -3.16 -30.11
CA LEU A 49 -3.36 -3.46 -30.66
C LEU A 49 -3.81 -2.39 -31.64
N GLN A 50 -3.58 -1.11 -31.33
CA GLN A 50 -3.91 0.01 -32.20
C GLN A 50 -3.14 -0.05 -33.53
N GLU A 51 -1.84 -0.37 -33.50
CA GLU A 51 -1.00 -0.56 -34.70
C GLU A 51 -1.55 -1.70 -35.58
N VAL A 52 -1.77 -2.87 -35.00
CA VAL A 52 -2.23 -4.08 -35.71
C VAL A 52 -3.62 -3.88 -36.30
N ILE A 53 -4.55 -3.30 -35.55
CA ILE A 53 -5.92 -3.06 -36.00
C ILE A 53 -5.94 -2.01 -37.13
N SER A 54 -5.16 -0.93 -36.98
CA SER A 54 -5.09 0.12 -38.01
C SER A 54 -4.49 -0.40 -39.32
N ALA A 55 -3.54 -1.33 -39.23
CA ALA A 55 -2.86 -1.94 -40.37
C ALA A 55 -3.40 -3.35 -40.73
N ILE A 56 -4.61 -3.73 -40.32
CA ILE A 56 -5.10 -5.12 -40.40
C ILE A 56 -5.08 -5.70 -41.83
N ARG A 57 -5.33 -4.86 -42.86
CA ARG A 57 -5.24 -5.29 -44.26
C ARG A 57 -3.82 -5.69 -44.67
N VAL A 58 -2.81 -4.99 -44.14
CA VAL A 58 -1.39 -5.28 -44.39
C VAL A 58 -0.99 -6.57 -43.68
N VAL A 59 -1.39 -6.74 -42.42
CA VAL A 59 -1.12 -7.97 -41.66
C VAL A 59 -1.67 -9.19 -42.39
N LYS A 60 -2.92 -9.12 -42.87
CA LYS A 60 -3.55 -10.19 -43.66
C LYS A 60 -2.91 -10.40 -45.02
N SER A 61 -2.54 -9.34 -45.74
CA SER A 61 -1.93 -9.48 -47.07
C SER A 61 -0.57 -10.17 -47.02
N PHE A 62 0.14 -10.06 -45.88
CA PHE A 62 1.42 -10.74 -45.64
C PHE A 62 1.28 -12.03 -44.83
N ALA A 63 0.06 -12.46 -44.47
CA ALA A 63 -0.20 -13.63 -43.62
C ALA A 63 0.61 -13.63 -42.31
N ARG A 64 0.67 -12.47 -41.62
CA ARG A 64 1.48 -12.24 -40.41
C ARG A 64 0.67 -12.26 -39.11
N GLU A 65 -0.56 -12.77 -39.12
CA GLU A 65 -1.43 -12.81 -37.94
C GLU A 65 -0.80 -13.55 -36.76
N ASP A 66 -0.19 -14.70 -36.98
CA ASP A 66 0.45 -15.48 -35.91
C ASP A 66 1.67 -14.78 -35.32
N PHE A 67 2.40 -14.01 -36.15
CA PHE A 67 3.51 -13.20 -35.67
C PHE A 67 3.04 -12.07 -34.75
N GLU A 68 1.99 -11.34 -35.14
CA GLU A 68 1.42 -10.29 -34.29
C GLU A 68 0.75 -10.86 -33.04
N ARG A 69 0.17 -12.07 -33.12
CA ARG A 69 -0.33 -12.80 -31.94
C ARG A 69 0.79 -13.09 -30.95
N GLN A 70 1.92 -13.65 -31.41
CA GLN A 70 3.06 -13.92 -30.53
C GLN A 70 3.57 -12.65 -29.86
N ARG A 71 3.69 -11.55 -30.63
CA ARG A 71 4.10 -10.24 -30.13
C ARG A 71 3.14 -9.71 -29.06
N PHE A 72 1.83 -9.92 -29.22
CA PHE A 72 0.83 -9.60 -28.20
C PHE A 72 0.96 -10.49 -26.96
N GLU A 73 1.17 -11.79 -27.12
CA GLU A 73 1.35 -12.73 -26.00
C GLU A 73 2.57 -12.35 -25.15
N ASP A 74 3.68 -11.96 -25.77
CA ASP A 74 4.90 -11.53 -25.09
C ASP A 74 4.67 -10.27 -24.24
N GLU A 75 3.97 -9.25 -24.78
CA GLU A 75 3.62 -8.05 -24.02
C GLU A 75 2.58 -8.33 -22.92
N ASN A 76 1.61 -9.19 -23.20
CA ASN A 76 0.61 -9.61 -22.22
C ASN A 76 1.25 -10.36 -21.04
N ASP A 77 2.24 -11.21 -21.29
CA ASP A 77 2.99 -11.91 -20.23
C ASP A 77 3.86 -10.95 -19.39
N ARG A 78 4.43 -9.90 -20.01
CA ARG A 78 5.09 -8.80 -19.27
C ARG A 78 4.10 -8.04 -18.38
N ASN A 79 2.91 -7.72 -18.89
CA ASN A 79 1.84 -7.11 -18.09
C ASN A 79 1.40 -8.03 -16.95
N PHE A 80 1.20 -9.32 -17.22
CA PHE A 80 0.83 -10.31 -16.22
C PHE A 80 1.84 -10.35 -15.07
N ARG A 81 3.15 -10.39 -15.36
CA ARG A 81 4.20 -10.32 -14.33
C ARG A 81 4.15 -9.03 -13.52
N ALA A 82 3.94 -7.88 -14.17
CA ALA A 82 3.82 -6.59 -13.48
C ALA A 82 2.62 -6.58 -12.53
N VAL A 83 1.47 -7.11 -12.98
CA VAL A 83 0.26 -7.24 -12.16
C VAL A 83 0.49 -8.17 -10.97
N ILE A 84 1.07 -9.35 -11.18
CA ILE A 84 1.39 -10.29 -10.09
C ILE A 84 2.32 -9.65 -9.06
N LYS A 85 3.34 -8.89 -9.51
CA LYS A 85 4.24 -8.15 -8.61
C LYS A 85 3.50 -7.11 -7.78
N ALA A 86 2.60 -6.34 -8.39
CA ALA A 86 1.77 -5.36 -7.69
C ALA A 86 0.83 -6.04 -6.68
N THR A 87 0.16 -7.13 -7.07
CA THR A 87 -0.72 -7.92 -6.20
C THR A 87 0.04 -8.52 -5.02
N LYS A 88 1.24 -9.06 -5.24
CA LYS A 88 2.07 -9.59 -4.13
C LYS A 88 2.38 -8.51 -3.10
N LEU A 89 2.65 -7.27 -3.54
CA LEU A 89 2.90 -6.14 -2.64
C LEU A 89 1.64 -5.75 -1.85
N THR A 90 0.46 -5.70 -2.48
CA THR A 90 -0.79 -5.36 -1.78
C THR A 90 -1.20 -6.45 -0.79
N SER A 91 -1.05 -7.73 -1.16
CA SER A 91 -1.37 -8.86 -0.30
C SER A 91 -0.44 -8.98 0.92
N LEU A 92 0.83 -8.59 0.79
CA LEU A 92 1.79 -8.62 1.92
C LEU A 92 1.63 -7.45 2.89
N LEU A 93 0.99 -6.35 2.49
CA LEU A 93 0.84 -5.18 3.36
C LEU A 93 0.01 -5.48 4.61
N SER A 94 -1.15 -6.16 4.48
CA SER A 94 -2.01 -6.46 5.65
C SER A 94 -1.30 -7.37 6.66
N PRO A 95 -0.72 -8.52 6.25
CA PRO A 95 0.03 -9.38 7.15
C PRO A 95 1.19 -8.68 7.87
N MET A 96 1.90 -7.76 7.20
CA MET A 96 2.98 -7.01 7.84
C MET A 96 2.47 -6.05 8.93
N VAL A 97 1.34 -5.38 8.69
CA VAL A 97 0.69 -4.52 9.69
C VAL A 97 0.16 -5.36 10.86
N GLU A 98 -0.52 -6.47 10.58
CA GLU A 98 -1.05 -7.39 11.59
C GLU A 98 0.08 -8.00 12.43
N PHE A 99 1.18 -8.41 11.81
CA PHE A 99 2.37 -8.93 12.49
C PHE A 99 2.97 -7.88 13.44
N SER A 100 3.04 -6.62 13.03
CA SER A 100 3.51 -5.54 13.91
C SER A 100 2.59 -5.32 15.12
N ALA A 101 1.27 -5.43 14.93
CA ALA A 101 0.31 -5.35 16.02
C ALA A 101 0.41 -6.56 16.97
N ALA A 102 0.64 -7.76 16.43
CA ALA A 102 0.86 -8.96 17.22
C ALA A 102 2.12 -8.85 18.11
N ILE A 103 3.22 -8.27 17.58
CA ILE A 103 4.42 -7.97 18.38
C ILE A 103 4.08 -6.98 19.50
N ALA A 104 3.35 -5.90 19.20
CA ALA A 104 2.95 -4.93 20.22
C ALA A 104 2.13 -5.58 21.34
N VAL A 105 1.16 -6.43 20.99
CA VAL A 105 0.36 -7.22 21.93
C VAL A 105 1.24 -8.13 22.79
N ALA A 106 2.20 -8.84 22.19
CA ALA A 106 3.11 -9.72 22.92
C ALA A 106 3.96 -8.95 23.94
N VAL A 107 4.49 -7.78 23.57
CA VAL A 107 5.28 -6.91 24.48
C VAL A 107 4.40 -6.37 25.61
N ILE A 108 3.18 -5.92 25.30
CA ILE A 108 2.22 -5.43 26.30
C ILE A 108 1.85 -6.55 27.27
N LEU A 109 1.59 -7.77 26.79
CA LEU A 109 1.28 -8.91 27.65
C LEU A 109 2.44 -9.28 28.57
N TRP A 110 3.68 -9.30 28.04
CA TRP A 110 4.85 -9.60 28.84
C TRP A 110 5.03 -8.56 29.95
N TYR A 111 5.21 -7.30 29.57
CA TYR A 111 5.54 -6.24 30.53
C TYR A 111 4.35 -5.92 31.43
N GLY A 112 3.17 -5.75 30.85
CA GLY A 112 1.95 -5.44 31.59
C GLY A 112 1.49 -6.60 32.47
N GLY A 113 1.66 -7.84 32.04
CA GLY A 113 1.38 -9.02 32.88
C GLY A 113 2.25 -9.03 34.13
N TYR A 114 3.55 -8.75 33.99
CA TYR A 114 4.45 -8.58 35.14
C TYR A 114 3.99 -7.45 36.07
N SER A 115 3.66 -6.28 35.51
CA SER A 115 3.17 -5.13 36.29
C SER A 115 1.84 -5.38 37.02
N VAL A 116 0.97 -6.27 36.50
CA VAL A 116 -0.25 -6.70 37.19
C VAL A 116 0.10 -7.58 38.39
N VAL A 117 1.02 -8.53 38.22
CA VAL A 117 1.46 -9.43 39.30
C VAL A 117 2.15 -8.65 40.43
N THR A 118 2.91 -7.62 40.10
CA THR A 118 3.55 -6.73 41.10
C THR A 118 2.61 -5.68 41.69
N GLY A 119 1.32 -5.68 41.30
CA GLY A 119 0.31 -4.75 41.81
C GLY A 119 0.48 -3.31 41.34
N THR A 120 1.33 -3.06 40.34
CA THR A 120 1.60 -1.71 39.82
C THR A 120 0.46 -1.20 38.95
N ILE A 121 -0.19 -2.10 38.20
CA ILE A 121 -1.36 -1.80 37.37
C ILE A 121 -2.48 -2.84 37.61
N THR A 122 -3.72 -2.52 37.25
CA THR A 122 -4.84 -3.46 37.35
C THR A 122 -4.97 -4.31 36.10
N ALA A 123 -5.53 -5.52 36.21
CA ALA A 123 -5.83 -6.37 35.04
C ALA A 123 -6.74 -5.64 34.02
N GLY A 124 -7.70 -4.84 34.49
CA GLY A 124 -8.56 -4.04 33.62
C GLY A 124 -7.79 -3.00 32.80
N SER A 125 -6.77 -2.37 33.40
CA SER A 125 -5.91 -1.43 32.66
C SER A 125 -5.08 -2.13 31.57
N LEU A 126 -4.57 -3.33 31.84
CA LEU A 126 -3.86 -4.14 30.84
C LEU A 126 -4.77 -4.50 29.65
N ILE A 127 -6.00 -4.94 29.92
CA ILE A 127 -6.99 -5.23 28.87
C ILE A 127 -7.27 -3.98 28.03
N ALA A 128 -7.39 -2.81 28.66
CA ALA A 128 -7.57 -1.56 27.94
C ALA A 128 -6.38 -1.28 26.99
N PHE A 129 -5.13 -1.42 27.45
CA PHE A 129 -3.94 -1.25 26.60
C PHE A 129 -3.94 -2.18 25.39
N LEU A 130 -4.32 -3.45 25.56
CA LEU A 130 -4.41 -4.41 24.46
C LEU A 130 -5.46 -3.99 23.42
N ILE A 131 -6.65 -3.58 23.88
CA ILE A 131 -7.71 -3.09 23.00
C ILE A 131 -7.25 -1.85 22.23
N TYR A 132 -6.55 -0.93 22.88
CA TYR A 132 -6.00 0.25 22.21
C TYR A 132 -4.94 -0.11 21.17
N ALA A 133 -3.99 -1.00 21.49
CA ALA A 133 -2.96 -1.42 20.53
C ALA A 133 -3.54 -2.02 19.25
N ILE A 134 -4.58 -2.86 19.38
CA ILE A 134 -5.28 -3.46 18.24
C ILE A 134 -6.04 -2.39 17.45
N ASN A 135 -6.81 -1.55 18.14
CA ASN A 135 -7.65 -0.55 17.48
C ASN A 135 -6.86 0.59 16.84
N LEU A 136 -5.64 0.87 17.30
CA LEU A 136 -4.81 1.96 16.78
C LEU A 136 -4.29 1.72 15.35
N SER A 137 -4.18 0.46 14.93
CA SER A 137 -3.69 0.10 13.60
C SER A 137 -4.63 0.55 12.47
N ASN A 138 -5.95 0.47 12.69
CA ASN A 138 -6.97 0.83 11.71
C ASN A 138 -7.01 2.33 11.34
N PRO A 139 -7.10 3.27 12.30
CA PRO A 139 -7.10 4.70 11.98
C PRO A 139 -5.77 5.15 11.38
N VAL A 140 -4.63 4.59 11.78
CA VAL A 140 -3.32 4.89 11.16
C VAL A 140 -3.30 4.48 9.68
N LYS A 141 -3.85 3.30 9.36
CA LYS A 141 -4.00 2.84 7.97
C LYS A 141 -4.88 3.78 7.16
N ARG A 142 -6.05 4.18 7.70
CA ARG A 142 -6.97 5.13 7.04
C ARG A 142 -6.32 6.50 6.83
N LEU A 143 -5.63 7.04 7.85
CA LEU A 143 -4.97 8.33 7.76
C LEU A 143 -3.89 8.34 6.68
N SER A 144 -3.11 7.27 6.59
CA SER A 144 -2.09 7.10 5.55
C SER A 144 -2.69 7.05 4.14
N GLN A 145 -3.83 6.38 3.97
CA GLN A 145 -4.56 6.34 2.69
C GLN A 145 -5.10 7.73 2.31
N VAL A 146 -5.69 8.46 3.26
CA VAL A 146 -6.20 9.82 3.05
C VAL A 146 -5.05 10.75 2.66
N TYR A 147 -3.91 10.70 3.35
CA TYR A 147 -2.73 11.48 3.00
C TYR A 147 -2.26 11.22 1.57
N GLY A 148 -2.21 9.93 1.17
CA GLY A 148 -1.88 9.55 -0.20
C GLY A 148 -2.88 10.06 -1.24
N ASN A 149 -4.17 10.09 -0.92
CA ASN A 149 -5.21 10.64 -1.79
C ASN A 149 -5.12 12.17 -1.92
N ILE A 150 -4.83 12.88 -0.82
CA ILE A 150 -4.61 14.33 -0.82
C ILE A 150 -3.42 14.67 -1.72
N GLN A 151 -2.30 13.97 -1.58
CA GLN A 151 -1.11 14.15 -2.44
C GLN A 151 -1.44 13.97 -3.94
N LYS A 152 -2.26 12.98 -4.28
CA LYS A 152 -2.72 12.77 -5.67
C LYS A 152 -3.63 13.91 -6.15
N ALA A 153 -4.54 14.37 -5.29
CA ALA A 153 -5.45 15.47 -5.61
C ALA A 153 -4.68 16.77 -5.85
N LEU A 154 -3.69 17.08 -5.02
CA LEU A 154 -2.79 18.23 -5.20
C LEU A 154 -2.05 18.16 -6.53
N ALA A 155 -1.43 17.03 -6.86
CA ALA A 155 -0.73 16.87 -8.15
C ALA A 155 -1.66 16.94 -9.39
N ALA A 156 -2.94 16.58 -9.23
CA ALA A 156 -3.94 16.78 -10.28
C ALA A 156 -4.35 18.25 -10.39
N ALA A 157 -4.52 18.94 -9.27
CA ALA A 157 -4.81 20.37 -9.23
C ALA A 157 -3.68 21.20 -9.86
N ASP A 158 -2.42 20.88 -9.56
CA ASP A 158 -1.24 21.56 -10.15
C ASP A 158 -1.30 21.52 -11.69
N ARG A 159 -1.64 20.37 -12.28
CA ARG A 159 -1.79 20.24 -13.74
C ARG A 159 -2.95 21.06 -14.32
N VAL A 160 -4.05 21.20 -13.57
CA VAL A 160 -5.18 22.04 -13.99
C VAL A 160 -4.78 23.52 -13.96
N PHE A 161 -4.11 23.95 -12.89
CA PHE A 161 -3.60 25.33 -12.80
C PHE A 161 -2.55 25.63 -13.86
N GLU A 162 -1.67 24.68 -14.19
CA GLU A 162 -0.69 24.84 -15.27
C GLU A 162 -1.36 25.12 -16.63
N ILE A 163 -2.48 24.46 -16.94
CA ILE A 163 -3.26 24.72 -18.16
C ILE A 163 -3.96 26.08 -18.08
N LEU A 164 -4.54 26.45 -16.94
CA LEU A 164 -5.23 27.72 -16.75
C LEU A 164 -4.28 28.93 -16.81
N ASP A 165 -3.06 28.77 -16.30
CA ASP A 165 -2.02 29.81 -16.24
C ASP A 165 -1.13 29.82 -17.49
N THR A 166 -1.36 28.90 -18.44
CA THR A 166 -0.72 28.95 -19.76
C THR A 166 -1.20 30.21 -20.47
N LYS A 167 -0.29 31.18 -20.64
CA LYS A 167 -0.55 32.41 -21.39
C LYS A 167 -0.92 32.07 -22.84
N THR A 168 -2.11 32.50 -23.25
CA THR A 168 -2.49 32.66 -24.66
C THR A 168 -1.56 33.62 -25.38
#